data_AF-A0A7R9X0M5-F1
#
_entry.id   AF-A0A7R9X0M5-F1
#
_cell.length_a   1.000
_cell.length_b   1.000
_cell.length_c   1.000
_cell.angle_alpha   90.00
_cell.angle_beta   90.00
_cell.angle_gamma   90.00
#
_symmetry.space_group_name_H-M   'P 1'
#
loop_
_entity.id
_entity.type
_entity.pdbx_description
1 polymer ?
#
loop_
_entity_poly.entity_id
_entity_poly.type
_entity_poly.pdbx_seq_one_letter_code
_entity_poly.pdbx_strand_id
1 'polypeptide(L)'
;CDCDYGNNPLNPNHQHCSHTGNSSSDGDANESDQLPCQRHNMSRIGAAAPSAPTNMQPLEMAGNLSSDTDDAPTERWRYRLCECKSILFRPACLFGIICTPIVYGQIAQRLKLNCLGLPSTRSNEYRYTCALSTVTHIVLQSLSFLVLPIYVSYIWYVYIWIFFTHTRYYYRQKYKIPPSTCACCDGRLDDFMYAGFCCSGCVSIQILRHTHDEKQHRYKFWRQTGLGRDAPEIV
;
A
#
# COMPACT_ATOMS: atom_id res chain seq x y z
N CYS A 1 19.55 -10.97 0.66
CA CYS A 1 18.76 -9.73 0.80
C CYS A 1 18.53 -9.48 2.29
N ASP A 2 19.60 -9.13 3.00
CA ASP A 2 19.50 -8.63 4.37
C ASP A 2 19.63 -7.12 4.29
N CYS A 3 18.47 -6.45 4.30
CA CYS A 3 18.44 -5.01 4.56
C CYS A 3 18.40 -4.87 6.07
N ASP A 4 19.57 -4.69 6.68
CA ASP A 4 19.70 -4.37 8.10
C ASP A 4 19.18 -2.95 8.32
N TYR A 5 17.91 -2.83 8.68
CA TYR A 5 17.29 -1.58 9.09
C TYR A 5 17.66 -1.33 10.55
N GLY A 6 18.75 -0.57 10.74
CA GLY A 6 19.12 -0.02 12.04
C GLY A 6 17.93 0.73 12.66
N ASN A 7 17.40 0.18 13.75
CA ASN A 7 16.42 0.85 14.61
C ASN A 7 17.11 2.02 15.32
N ASN A 8 16.97 3.24 14.81
CA ASN A 8 17.28 4.45 15.58
C ASN A 8 16.03 5.35 15.58
N PRO A 9 15.19 5.32 16.63
CA PRO A 9 13.89 6.00 16.66
C PRO A 9 13.96 7.48 17.09
N LEU A 10 15.14 8.11 17.05
CA LEU A 10 15.30 9.49 17.50
C LEU A 10 15.87 10.34 16.36
N ASN A 11 15.00 11.20 15.82
CA ASN A 11 15.25 12.33 14.90
C ASN A 11 14.74 12.16 13.45
N PRO A 12 13.48 12.54 13.17
CA PRO A 12 12.93 12.54 11.81
C PRO A 12 13.39 13.74 10.94
N ASN A 13 14.26 14.63 11.42
CA ASN A 13 14.58 15.90 10.75
C ASN A 13 16.01 16.03 10.17
N HIS A 14 16.74 14.95 9.98
CA HIS A 14 18.05 15.03 9.29
C HIS A 14 18.24 13.88 8.30
N GLN A 15 17.67 14.01 7.10
CA GLN A 15 18.34 13.50 5.91
C GLN A 15 19.15 14.65 5.31
N HIS A 16 20.35 14.83 5.84
CA HIS A 16 21.36 15.68 5.21
C HIS A 16 21.89 14.88 4.00
N CYS A 17 21.44 15.22 2.79
CA CYS A 17 22.15 14.81 1.58
C CYS A 17 23.47 15.59 1.53
N SER A 18 24.52 15.01 2.08
CA SER A 18 25.88 15.53 1.95
C SER A 18 26.39 15.19 0.55
N HIS A 19 26.27 16.14 -0.39
CA HIS A 19 27.11 16.14 -1.58
C HIS A 19 28.52 16.54 -1.16
N THR A 20 29.36 15.55 -0.84
CA THR A 20 30.81 15.76 -0.83
C THR A 20 31.27 15.87 -2.28
N GLY A 21 31.35 17.11 -2.77
CA GLY A 21 32.18 17.44 -3.91
C GLY A 21 33.64 17.45 -3.47
N ASN A 22 34.51 16.80 -4.26
CA ASN A 22 35.92 17.11 -4.31
C ASN A 22 36.38 17.09 -5.78
N SER A 23 36.49 18.30 -6.32
CA SER A 23 37.58 18.85 -7.14
C SER A 23 38.18 18.05 -8.32
N SER A 24 37.97 18.65 -9.51
CA SER A 24 39.01 19.11 -10.46
C SER A 24 39.72 18.08 -11.35
N SER A 25 39.39 18.09 -12.66
CA SER A 25 40.34 18.53 -13.70
C SER A 25 39.63 18.73 -15.05
N ASP A 26 40.01 19.83 -15.69
CA ASP A 26 39.75 20.38 -17.02
C ASP A 26 39.26 19.44 -18.13
N GLY A 27 38.31 19.94 -18.93
CA GLY A 27 37.92 19.35 -20.22
C GLY A 27 36.75 20.08 -20.86
N ASP A 28 37.03 20.74 -21.98
CA ASP A 28 36.17 21.65 -22.74
C ASP A 28 34.80 21.12 -23.20
N ALA A 29 33.89 22.10 -23.36
CA ALA A 29 32.82 22.21 -24.36
C ALA A 29 31.78 21.07 -24.49
N ASN A 30 30.58 21.28 -23.94
CA ASN A 30 29.37 21.47 -24.75
C ASN A 30 28.19 21.83 -23.84
N GLU A 31 27.74 23.08 -23.97
CA GLU A 31 26.54 23.60 -23.33
C GLU A 31 25.33 23.18 -24.17
N SER A 32 24.49 22.30 -23.63
CA SER A 32 23.22 21.90 -24.24
C SER A 32 22.19 21.71 -23.13
N ASP A 33 21.37 22.75 -22.97
CA ASP A 33 19.99 22.76 -22.49
C ASP A 33 19.62 21.78 -21.37
N GLN A 34 19.94 22.15 -20.13
CA GLN A 34 19.21 21.68 -18.95
C GLN A 34 18.06 22.63 -18.64
N LEU A 35 16.85 22.21 -19.03
CA LEU A 35 15.59 22.81 -18.56
C LEU A 35 15.43 22.56 -17.04
N PRO A 36 15.31 23.59 -16.20
CA PRO A 36 15.05 23.39 -14.78
C PRO A 36 13.60 22.93 -14.55
N CYS A 37 13.44 21.81 -13.83
CA CYS A 37 12.17 21.44 -13.22
C CYS A 37 11.77 22.52 -12.20
N GLN A 38 10.96 23.49 -12.62
CA GLN A 38 10.35 24.47 -11.73
C GLN A 38 9.42 23.76 -10.75
N ARG A 39 9.83 23.75 -9.49
CA ARG A 39 9.02 23.37 -8.34
C ARG A 39 8.00 24.48 -8.10
N HIS A 40 6.75 24.27 -8.48
CA HIS A 40 5.66 25.20 -8.14
C HIS A 40 5.44 25.20 -6.62
N ASN A 41 5.95 26.24 -5.97
CA ASN A 41 5.59 26.62 -4.60
C ASN A 41 4.13 27.07 -4.62
N MET A 42 3.21 26.26 -4.09
CA MET A 42 1.89 26.75 -3.71
C MET A 42 2.01 27.53 -2.39
N SER A 43 1.97 28.86 -2.51
CA SER A 43 1.94 29.80 -1.41
C SER A 43 0.78 29.51 -0.46
N ARG A 44 1.13 29.27 0.81
CA ARG A 44 0.21 29.31 1.95
C ARG A 44 -0.33 30.73 2.11
N ILE A 45 -1.65 30.89 2.08
CA ILE A 45 -2.32 32.07 2.65
C ILE A 45 -2.59 31.75 4.11
N GLY A 46 -2.00 32.55 4.99
CA GLY A 46 -2.21 32.48 6.43
C GLY A 46 -3.49 33.19 6.87
N ALA A 47 -4.02 32.75 8.00
CA ALA A 47 -4.88 33.54 8.87
C ALA A 47 -4.47 33.26 10.33
N ALA A 48 -3.97 34.29 11.00
CA ALA A 48 -3.77 34.34 12.45
C ALA A 48 -5.09 34.81 13.11
N ALA A 49 -5.55 34.23 14.22
CA ALA A 49 -5.32 34.61 15.64
C ALA A 49 -6.64 34.31 16.40
N PRO A 50 -6.81 34.42 17.75
CA PRO A 50 -5.85 34.69 18.83
C PRO A 50 -5.90 33.68 20.00
N SER A 51 -4.97 33.86 20.94
CA SER A 51 -4.73 33.15 22.20
C SER A 51 -5.70 33.53 23.35
N ALA A 52 -5.97 32.59 24.25
CA ALA A 52 -6.43 32.83 25.63
C ALA A 52 -5.94 31.70 26.59
N PRO A 53 -5.85 31.94 27.92
CA PRO A 53 -4.85 31.32 28.78
C PRO A 53 -5.30 30.13 29.65
N THR A 54 -4.30 29.32 29.97
CA THR A 54 -4.01 28.44 31.12
C THR A 54 -5.05 28.28 32.24
N ASN A 55 -5.39 27.02 32.55
CA ASN A 55 -5.58 26.59 33.94
C ASN A 55 -5.13 25.13 34.15
N MET A 56 -4.34 24.92 35.21
CA MET A 56 -3.81 23.62 35.65
C MET A 56 -4.83 22.90 36.52
N GLN A 57 -4.92 21.57 36.38
CA GLN A 57 -5.22 20.58 37.46
C GLN A 57 -5.31 19.16 36.84
N PRO A 58 -5.31 18.08 37.64
CA PRO A 58 -4.22 17.51 38.42
C PRO A 58 -3.76 16.16 37.85
N LEU A 59 -2.60 15.69 38.30
CA LEU A 59 -1.96 14.43 37.89
C LEU A 59 -2.77 13.21 38.37
N GLU A 60 -3.72 12.73 37.57
CA GLU A 60 -4.27 11.38 37.70
C GLU A 60 -3.33 10.39 37.01
N MET A 61 -2.58 9.63 37.82
CA MET A 61 -1.95 8.38 37.39
C MET A 61 -3.02 7.27 37.37
N ALA A 62 -3.98 7.39 36.45
CA ALA A 62 -4.72 6.24 35.95
C ALA A 62 -3.96 5.78 34.70
N GLY A 63 -3.60 4.50 34.63
CA GLY A 63 -2.98 3.92 33.46
C GLY A 63 -3.85 4.19 32.24
N ASN A 64 -3.41 5.13 31.39
CA ASN A 64 -3.88 5.31 30.03
C ASN A 64 -3.55 4.02 29.28
N LEU A 65 -4.40 3.01 29.46
CA LEU A 65 -4.71 2.08 28.39
C LEU A 65 -5.33 2.97 27.32
N SER A 66 -4.48 3.56 26.48
CA SER A 66 -4.93 4.19 25.26
C SER A 66 -5.90 3.20 24.66
N SER A 67 -7.17 3.60 24.59
CA SER A 67 -8.13 3.05 23.66
C SER A 67 -7.48 3.26 22.30
N ASP A 68 -6.56 2.36 21.97
CA ASP A 68 -5.91 2.21 20.68
C ASP A 68 -7.12 1.97 19.79
N THR A 69 -7.60 3.07 19.19
CA THR A 69 -8.78 3.00 18.35
C THR A 69 -8.47 1.92 17.32
N ASP A 70 -9.43 1.04 17.03
CA ASP A 70 -9.33 -0.13 16.14
C ASP A 70 -8.91 0.24 14.68
N ASP A 71 -8.44 1.46 14.47
CA ASP A 71 -7.99 2.04 13.23
C ASP A 71 -6.68 1.40 12.75
N ALA A 72 -6.55 1.35 11.43
CA ALA A 72 -5.32 0.93 10.80
C ALA A 72 -4.22 1.99 11.03
N PRO A 73 -2.99 1.59 11.38
CA PRO A 73 -1.93 2.57 11.65
C PRO A 73 -1.58 3.36 10.40
N THR A 74 -1.51 4.69 10.49
CA THR A 74 -1.05 5.54 9.40
C THR A 74 0.49 5.60 9.37
N GLU A 75 1.05 5.97 8.21
CA GLU A 75 2.48 6.22 7.98
C GLU A 75 3.41 5.01 8.09
N ARG A 76 2.89 3.83 8.44
CA ARG A 76 3.65 2.58 8.48
C ARG A 76 2.76 1.37 8.25
N TRP A 77 3.34 0.29 7.73
CA TRP A 77 2.65 -1.00 7.68
C TRP A 77 2.43 -1.57 9.08
N ARG A 78 1.29 -2.23 9.29
CA ARG A 78 0.97 -2.94 10.56
C ARG A 78 1.92 -4.13 10.78
N TYR A 79 2.34 -4.77 9.68
CA TYR A 79 3.27 -5.90 9.65
C TYR A 79 4.32 -5.66 8.58
N ARG A 80 5.56 -6.14 8.79
CA ARG A 80 6.62 -5.99 7.79
C ARG A 80 6.38 -6.93 6.61
N LEU A 81 6.96 -6.57 5.47
CA LEU A 81 6.94 -7.44 4.30
C LEU A 81 7.70 -8.74 4.61
N CYS A 82 7.24 -9.88 4.11
CA CYS A 82 7.82 -11.21 4.36
C CYS A 82 7.71 -11.75 5.80
N GLU A 83 7.06 -11.05 6.74
CA GLU A 83 6.63 -11.64 8.03
C GLU A 83 5.56 -12.74 7.85
N CYS A 84 5.08 -12.93 6.62
CA CYS A 84 4.23 -14.04 6.21
C CYS A 84 4.83 -15.42 6.54
N LYS A 85 6.15 -15.55 6.77
CA LYS A 85 6.76 -16.82 7.21
C LYS A 85 6.13 -17.38 8.49
N SER A 86 5.76 -16.52 9.43
CA SER A 86 5.05 -16.94 10.66
C SER A 86 3.60 -17.37 10.41
N ILE A 87 3.08 -17.10 9.21
CA ILE A 87 1.68 -17.24 8.81
C ILE A 87 1.54 -18.24 7.64
N LEU A 88 2.63 -18.76 7.09
CA LEU A 88 2.64 -19.65 5.91
C LEU A 88 1.67 -20.83 6.06
N PHE A 89 1.53 -21.37 7.27
CA PHE A 89 0.64 -22.49 7.57
C PHE A 89 -0.78 -22.07 7.99
N ARG A 90 -1.10 -20.77 8.03
CA ARG A 90 -2.49 -20.31 8.21
C ARG A 90 -3.21 -20.37 6.85
N PRO A 91 -4.49 -20.78 6.82
CA PRO A 91 -5.28 -20.82 5.59
C PRO A 91 -5.31 -19.50 4.81
N ALA A 92 -5.22 -18.37 5.51
CA ALA A 92 -5.13 -17.04 4.90
C ALA A 92 -3.88 -16.86 4.04
N CYS A 93 -2.74 -17.42 4.45
CA CYS A 93 -1.52 -17.32 3.65
C CYS A 93 -1.58 -18.19 2.41
N LEU A 94 -2.08 -19.43 2.55
CA LEU A 94 -2.24 -20.34 1.43
C LEU A 94 -3.21 -19.76 0.38
N PHE A 95 -4.34 -19.20 0.84
CA PHE A 95 -5.30 -18.52 -0.03
C PHE A 95 -4.72 -17.25 -0.65
N GLY A 96 -3.91 -16.49 0.09
CA GLY A 96 -3.21 -15.32 -0.45
C GLY A 96 -2.16 -15.65 -1.50
N ILE A 97 -1.59 -16.87 -1.50
CA ILE A 97 -0.61 -17.31 -2.50
C ILE A 97 -1.31 -17.94 -3.72
N ILE A 98 -2.31 -18.79 -3.50
CA ILE A 98 -3.01 -19.51 -4.58
C ILE A 98 -4.07 -18.63 -5.25
N CYS A 99 -4.73 -17.77 -4.49
CA CYS A 99 -5.87 -16.96 -4.91
C CYS A 99 -5.61 -15.47 -4.74
N THR A 100 -4.36 -15.03 -4.95
CA THR A 100 -3.94 -13.61 -4.84
C THR A 100 -4.89 -12.64 -5.56
N PRO A 101 -5.36 -12.92 -6.80
CA PRO A 101 -6.30 -12.03 -7.49
C PRO A 101 -7.61 -11.83 -6.73
N ILE A 102 -8.13 -12.89 -6.12
CA ILE A 102 -9.38 -12.85 -5.34
C ILE A 102 -9.17 -11.99 -4.08
N VAL A 103 -8.04 -12.17 -3.39
CA VAL A 103 -7.70 -11.36 -2.21
C VAL A 103 -7.59 -9.88 -2.57
N TYR A 104 -6.93 -9.54 -3.69
CA TYR A 104 -6.89 -8.16 -4.18
C TYR A 104 -8.27 -7.65 -4.60
N GLY A 105 -9.13 -8.49 -5.16
CA GLY A 105 -10.53 -8.16 -5.43
C GLY A 105 -11.30 -7.78 -4.15
N GLN A 106 -11.10 -8.53 -3.06
CA GLN A 106 -11.67 -8.21 -1.75
C GLN A 106 -11.13 -6.90 -1.19
N ILE A 107 -9.81 -6.68 -1.26
CA ILE A 107 -9.15 -5.44 -0.84
C ILE A 107 -9.67 -4.26 -1.65
N ALA A 108 -9.70 -4.37 -2.98
CA ALA A 108 -10.16 -3.32 -3.88
C ALA A 108 -11.63 -2.96 -3.60
N GLN A 109 -12.49 -3.96 -3.35
CA GLN A 109 -13.88 -3.71 -2.97
C GLN A 109 -13.99 -2.97 -1.63
N ARG A 110 -13.19 -3.33 -0.62
CA ARG A 110 -13.14 -2.60 0.67
C ARG A 110 -12.70 -1.14 0.49
N LEU A 111 -11.79 -0.90 -0.45
CA LEU A 111 -11.25 0.43 -0.76
C LEU A 111 -12.11 1.22 -1.76
N LYS A 112 -13.28 0.69 -2.16
CA LYS A 112 -14.17 1.31 -3.16
C LYS A 112 -13.48 1.54 -4.52
N LEU A 113 -12.60 0.61 -4.90
CA LEU A 113 -11.89 0.59 -6.17
C LEU A 113 -12.61 -0.29 -7.21
N ASN A 114 -12.42 0.03 -8.49
CA ASN A 114 -12.88 -0.78 -9.61
C ASN A 114 -11.89 -1.93 -9.94
N CYS A 115 -12.17 -2.71 -10.98
CA CYS A 115 -11.35 -3.85 -11.42
C CYS A 115 -9.97 -3.48 -11.99
N LEU A 116 -9.66 -2.18 -12.10
CA LEU A 116 -8.35 -1.66 -12.48
C LEU A 116 -7.57 -1.10 -11.27
N GLY A 117 -8.15 -1.17 -10.06
CA GLY A 117 -7.53 -0.63 -8.85
C GLY A 117 -7.62 0.89 -8.77
N LEU A 118 -8.52 1.51 -9.54
CA LEU A 118 -8.77 2.94 -9.53
C LEU A 118 -10.02 3.28 -8.70
N PRO A 119 -10.09 4.48 -8.09
CA PRO A 119 -11.30 4.94 -7.40
C PRO A 119 -12.53 4.82 -8.30
N SER A 120 -13.57 4.20 -7.77
CA SER A 120 -14.82 4.04 -8.50
C SER A 120 -15.54 5.39 -8.63
N THR A 121 -15.89 5.78 -9.86
CA THR A 121 -16.60 7.03 -10.13
C THR A 121 -18.10 6.92 -9.82
N ARG A 122 -18.66 5.70 -9.93
CA ARG A 122 -20.06 5.42 -9.60
C ARG A 122 -20.17 4.72 -8.25
N SER A 123 -21.11 5.16 -7.42
CA SER A 123 -21.32 4.68 -6.05
C SER A 123 -21.60 3.17 -5.90
N ASN A 124 -21.86 2.44 -6.98
CA ASN A 124 -22.19 1.01 -6.95
C ASN A 124 -21.22 0.11 -7.74
N GLU A 125 -20.28 0.67 -8.50
CA GLU A 125 -19.39 -0.11 -9.37
C GLU A 125 -18.43 -1.00 -8.56
N TYR A 126 -17.88 -0.47 -7.46
CA TYR A 126 -16.96 -1.22 -6.61
C TYR A 126 -17.58 -2.46 -5.94
N ARG A 127 -18.92 -2.52 -5.84
CA ARG A 127 -19.61 -3.65 -5.21
C ARG A 127 -19.35 -4.94 -5.98
N TYR A 128 -19.18 -4.88 -7.29
CA TYR A 128 -18.94 -6.07 -8.10
C TYR A 128 -17.45 -6.38 -8.30
N THR A 129 -16.53 -5.54 -7.81
CA THR A 129 -15.08 -5.68 -8.09
C THR A 129 -14.53 -7.04 -7.67
N CYS A 130 -14.85 -7.55 -6.48
CA CYS A 130 -14.38 -8.87 -6.05
C CYS A 130 -14.93 -10.00 -6.94
N ALA A 131 -16.22 -9.95 -7.28
CA ALA A 131 -16.86 -10.97 -8.12
C ALA A 131 -16.31 -10.93 -9.55
N LEU A 132 -16.19 -9.74 -10.15
CA LEU A 132 -15.64 -9.55 -11.48
C LEU A 132 -14.18 -9.98 -11.56
N SER A 133 -13.35 -9.61 -10.58
CA SER A 133 -11.94 -10.05 -10.52
C SER A 133 -11.83 -11.57 -10.41
N THR A 134 -12.70 -12.20 -9.61
CA THR A 134 -12.75 -13.66 -9.44
C THR A 134 -13.16 -14.37 -10.73
N VAL A 135 -14.25 -13.94 -11.37
CA VAL A 135 -14.72 -14.52 -12.65
C VAL A 135 -13.67 -14.34 -13.74
N THR A 136 -13.09 -13.15 -13.84
CA THR A 136 -12.03 -12.85 -14.82
C THR A 136 -10.82 -13.75 -14.60
N HIS A 137 -10.40 -13.95 -13.35
CA HIS A 137 -9.30 -14.85 -13.02
C HIS A 137 -9.59 -16.29 -13.43
N ILE A 138 -10.74 -16.83 -13.06
CA ILE A 138 -11.12 -18.21 -13.39
C ILE A 138 -11.16 -18.41 -14.91
N VAL A 139 -11.81 -17.51 -15.64
CA VAL A 139 -11.93 -17.60 -17.10
C VAL A 139 -10.56 -17.54 -17.78
N LEU A 140 -9.72 -16.57 -17.44
CA LEU A 140 -8.41 -16.41 -18.07
C LEU A 140 -7.45 -17.54 -17.69
N GLN A 141 -7.52 -18.04 -16.46
CA GLN A 141 -6.75 -19.21 -16.03
C GLN A 141 -7.18 -20.46 -16.80
N SER A 142 -8.49 -20.73 -16.93
CA SER A 142 -9.02 -21.85 -17.70
C SER A 142 -8.66 -21.76 -19.18
N LEU A 143 -8.75 -20.57 -19.79
CA LEU A 143 -8.33 -20.36 -21.19
C LEU A 143 -6.83 -20.57 -21.40
N SER A 144 -6.01 -20.12 -20.45
CA SER A 144 -4.56 -20.35 -20.47
C SER A 144 -4.21 -21.85 -20.47
N PHE A 145 -4.94 -22.66 -19.69
CA PHE A 145 -4.74 -24.11 -19.66
C PHE A 145 -5.19 -24.85 -20.94
N LEU A 146 -6.15 -24.29 -21.70
CA LEU A 146 -6.82 -25.03 -22.79
C LEU A 146 -6.35 -24.68 -24.21
N VAL A 147 -6.09 -23.39 -24.51
CA VAL A 147 -6.06 -22.92 -25.92
C VAL A 147 -4.69 -22.39 -26.34
N LEU A 148 -4.15 -21.39 -25.62
CA LEU A 148 -2.90 -20.69 -25.98
C LEU A 148 -2.18 -20.18 -24.72
N PRO A 149 -1.35 -21.01 -24.07
CA PRO A 149 -0.82 -20.70 -22.74
C PRO A 149 0.04 -19.45 -22.73
N ILE A 150 0.81 -19.16 -23.78
CA ILE A 150 1.78 -18.06 -23.77
C ILE A 150 1.07 -16.70 -23.85
N TYR A 151 0.23 -16.47 -24.86
CA TYR A 151 -0.40 -15.15 -25.09
C TYR A 151 -1.44 -14.82 -24.03
N VAL A 152 -2.29 -15.78 -23.68
CA VAL A 152 -3.34 -15.57 -22.65
C VAL A 152 -2.70 -15.34 -21.30
N SER A 153 -1.66 -16.12 -20.93
CA SER A 153 -0.94 -15.88 -19.68
C SER A 153 -0.25 -14.54 -19.66
N TYR A 154 0.38 -14.10 -20.77
CA TYR A 154 1.05 -12.81 -20.81
C TYR A 154 0.09 -11.65 -20.56
N ILE A 155 -1.04 -11.60 -21.29
CA ILE A 155 -2.08 -10.57 -21.09
C ILE A 155 -2.62 -10.63 -19.66
N TRP A 156 -2.83 -11.84 -19.14
CA TRP A 156 -3.30 -12.06 -17.77
C TRP A 156 -2.32 -11.52 -16.72
N TYR A 157 -1.02 -11.83 -16.86
CA TYR A 157 0.01 -11.34 -15.96
C TYR A 157 0.11 -9.81 -16.00
N VAL A 158 0.09 -9.20 -17.19
CA VAL A 158 0.08 -7.73 -17.32
C VAL A 158 -1.15 -7.12 -16.63
N TYR A 159 -2.34 -7.67 -16.84
CA TYR A 159 -3.57 -7.22 -16.17
C TYR A 159 -3.46 -7.28 -14.64
N ILE A 160 -3.06 -8.43 -14.10
CA ILE A 160 -2.88 -8.60 -12.65
C ILE A 160 -1.86 -7.63 -12.10
N TRP A 161 -0.78 -7.40 -12.84
CA TRP A 161 0.31 -6.56 -12.39
C TRP A 161 -0.09 -5.09 -12.29
N ILE A 162 -0.83 -4.60 -13.29
CA ILE A 162 -1.46 -3.27 -13.26
C ILE A 162 -2.42 -3.19 -12.07
N PHE A 163 -3.33 -4.15 -11.94
CA PHE A 163 -4.35 -4.15 -10.89
C PHE A 163 -3.73 -4.11 -9.48
N PHE A 164 -2.70 -4.92 -9.23
CA PHE A 164 -2.02 -4.98 -7.93
C PHE A 164 -1.24 -3.71 -7.62
N THR A 165 -0.54 -3.17 -8.62
CA THR A 165 0.24 -1.93 -8.48
C THR A 165 -0.68 -0.76 -8.15
N HIS A 166 -1.77 -0.57 -8.89
CA HIS A 166 -2.74 0.50 -8.63
C HIS A 166 -3.40 0.35 -7.26
N THR A 167 -3.83 -0.87 -6.91
CA THR A 167 -4.46 -1.12 -5.61
C THR A 167 -3.51 -0.81 -4.45
N ARG A 168 -2.25 -1.27 -4.52
CA ARG A 168 -1.24 -1.00 -3.49
C ARG A 168 -0.87 0.48 -3.42
N TYR A 169 -0.70 1.14 -4.56
CA TYR A 169 -0.42 2.57 -4.61
C TYR A 169 -1.53 3.38 -3.94
N TYR A 170 -2.78 3.13 -4.33
CA TYR A 170 -3.93 3.80 -3.70
C TYR A 170 -3.99 3.53 -2.20
N TYR A 171 -3.74 2.30 -1.78
CA TYR A 171 -3.68 1.93 -0.37
C TYR A 171 -2.66 2.76 0.41
N ARG A 172 -1.44 2.87 -0.12
CA ARG A 172 -0.36 3.63 0.52
C ARG A 172 -0.68 5.12 0.61
N GLN A 173 -1.28 5.68 -0.43
CA GLN A 173 -1.75 7.07 -0.41
C GLN A 173 -2.81 7.27 0.68
N LYS A 174 -3.78 6.36 0.79
CA LYS A 174 -4.84 6.42 1.81
C LYS A 174 -4.27 6.43 3.24
N TYR A 175 -3.28 5.59 3.52
CA TYR A 175 -2.66 5.49 4.85
C TYR A 175 -1.36 6.30 5.02
N LYS A 176 -1.02 7.16 4.06
CA LYS A 176 0.23 7.97 4.03
C LYS A 176 1.51 7.14 4.25
N ILE A 177 1.53 5.90 3.77
CA ILE A 177 2.68 4.99 3.99
C ILE A 177 3.82 5.38 3.03
N PRO A 178 4.99 5.80 3.55
CA PRO A 178 6.11 6.23 2.73
C PRO A 178 6.66 5.05 1.91
N PRO A 179 7.26 5.32 0.73
CA PRO A 179 7.90 4.28 -0.06
C PRO A 179 9.12 3.73 0.65
N SER A 180 9.38 2.44 0.45
CA SER A 180 10.56 1.77 1.01
C SER A 180 11.84 2.21 0.28
N THR A 181 11.69 2.52 -1.01
CA THR A 181 12.77 2.93 -1.93
C THR A 181 12.69 4.43 -2.28
N CYS A 182 13.72 4.98 -2.93
CA CYS A 182 13.89 6.40 -3.30
C CYS A 182 12.59 7.22 -3.44
N ALA A 183 12.51 8.32 -2.68
CA ALA A 183 11.41 9.29 -2.75
C ALA A 183 11.25 9.96 -4.12
N CYS A 184 12.23 9.81 -5.02
CA CYS A 184 12.27 10.43 -6.34
C CYS A 184 11.21 9.93 -7.34
N CYS A 185 10.55 8.80 -7.09
CA CYS A 185 9.60 8.18 -8.04
C CYS A 185 8.17 7.99 -7.47
N ASP A 186 7.74 8.83 -6.53
CA ASP A 186 6.43 8.78 -5.86
C ASP A 186 6.08 7.43 -5.22
N GLY A 187 7.07 6.53 -5.07
CA GLY A 187 6.86 5.17 -4.63
C GLY A 187 6.20 4.22 -5.63
N ARG A 188 5.91 4.65 -6.88
CA ARG A 188 5.25 3.79 -7.88
C ARG A 188 6.12 2.62 -8.32
N LEU A 189 7.43 2.86 -8.45
CA LEU A 189 8.39 1.81 -8.78
C LEU A 189 8.47 0.76 -7.65
N ASP A 190 8.39 1.21 -6.39
CA ASP A 190 8.35 0.33 -5.21
C ASP A 190 7.14 -0.61 -5.32
N ASP A 191 5.96 -0.06 -5.57
CA ASP A 191 4.72 -0.84 -5.67
C ASP A 191 4.71 -1.79 -6.87
N PHE A 192 5.27 -1.37 -8.01
CA PHE A 192 5.44 -2.20 -9.20
C PHE A 192 6.38 -3.38 -8.96
N MET A 193 7.53 -3.13 -8.33
CA MET A 193 8.50 -4.17 -7.96
C MET A 193 7.90 -5.16 -6.94
N TYR A 194 7.21 -4.65 -5.91
CA TYR A 194 6.54 -5.49 -4.93
C TYR A 194 5.35 -6.28 -5.50
N ALA A 195 4.64 -5.75 -6.50
CA ALA A 195 3.55 -6.46 -7.14
C ALA A 195 4.03 -7.61 -8.04
N GLY A 196 5.26 -7.56 -8.58
CA GLY A 196 5.73 -8.49 -9.62
C GLY A 196 6.85 -9.42 -9.24
N PHE A 197 7.86 -8.88 -8.55
CA PHE A 197 9.10 -9.60 -8.27
C PHE A 197 9.17 -10.11 -6.83
N CYS A 198 8.54 -9.39 -5.90
CA CYS A 198 8.44 -9.83 -4.51
C CYS A 198 7.15 -10.63 -4.32
N CYS A 199 7.18 -11.69 -3.50
CA CYS A 199 6.07 -12.61 -3.24
C CYS A 199 4.70 -11.88 -3.15
N SER A 200 3.95 -11.87 -4.26
CA SER A 200 2.71 -11.11 -4.41
C SER A 200 1.66 -11.53 -3.38
N GLY A 201 1.68 -12.80 -2.98
CA GLY A 201 0.89 -13.31 -1.87
C GLY A 201 1.20 -12.61 -0.55
N CYS A 202 2.48 -12.44 -0.17
CA CYS A 202 2.84 -11.76 1.08
C CYS A 202 2.45 -10.27 1.07
N VAL A 203 2.55 -9.61 -0.09
CA VAL A 203 2.08 -8.23 -0.27
C VAL A 203 0.57 -8.14 -0.09
N SER A 204 -0.19 -9.04 -0.71
CA SER A 204 -1.66 -9.08 -0.56
C SER A 204 -2.07 -9.28 0.90
N ILE A 205 -1.41 -10.20 1.62
CA ILE A 205 -1.68 -10.49 3.03
C ILE A 205 -1.30 -9.32 3.92
N GLN A 206 -0.18 -8.64 3.64
CA GLN A 206 0.22 -7.44 4.37
C GLN A 206 -0.87 -6.35 4.28
N ILE A 207 -1.36 -6.08 3.07
CA ILE A 207 -2.43 -5.10 2.84
C ILE A 207 -3.72 -5.58 3.53
N LEU A 208 -4.09 -6.85 3.33
CA LEU A 208 -5.30 -7.44 3.91
C LEU A 208 -5.31 -7.34 5.44
N ARG A 209 -4.22 -7.69 6.12
CA ARG A 209 -4.07 -7.61 7.58
C ARG A 209 -3.93 -6.19 8.10
N HIS A 210 -3.62 -5.22 7.24
CA HIS A 210 -3.63 -3.82 7.63
C HIS A 210 -5.04 -3.25 7.66
N THR A 211 -5.99 -3.80 6.88
CA THR A 211 -7.37 -3.30 6.84
C THR A 211 -8.26 -3.67 8.02
N HIS A 212 -7.86 -4.60 8.89
CA HIS A 212 -8.65 -5.02 10.05
C HIS A 212 -7.78 -5.73 11.09
N ASP A 213 -8.24 -5.80 12.33
CA ASP A 213 -7.64 -6.66 13.34
C ASP A 213 -8.16 -8.10 13.22
N GLU A 214 -7.25 -9.03 12.92
CA GLU A 214 -7.54 -10.46 12.80
C GLU A 214 -7.95 -11.12 14.13
N LYS A 215 -7.60 -10.53 15.27
CA LYS A 215 -7.97 -11.02 16.60
C LYS A 215 -9.45 -10.79 16.90
N GLN A 216 -9.96 -9.65 16.45
CA GLN A 216 -11.34 -9.23 16.65
C GLN A 216 -12.25 -9.76 15.53
N HIS A 217 -11.83 -9.59 14.27
CA HIS A 217 -12.61 -9.99 13.10
C HIS A 217 -11.91 -11.12 12.34
N ARG A 218 -12.38 -12.34 12.54
CA ARG A 218 -11.85 -13.51 11.82
C ARG A 218 -12.20 -13.47 10.33
N TYR A 219 -11.25 -13.90 9.51
CA TYR A 219 -11.43 -14.08 8.06
C TYR A 219 -12.61 -15.01 7.72
N LYS A 220 -13.38 -14.59 6.72
CA LYS A 220 -14.45 -15.37 6.09
C LYS A 220 -14.26 -15.35 4.58
N PHE A 221 -13.43 -16.24 4.05
CA PHE A 221 -13.02 -16.25 2.63
C PHE A 221 -14.18 -16.24 1.63
N TRP A 222 -15.29 -16.90 1.98
CA TRP A 222 -16.48 -17.00 1.14
C TRP A 222 -17.37 -15.76 1.16
N ARG A 223 -17.02 -14.75 1.96
CA ARG A 223 -17.71 -13.46 1.96
C ARG A 223 -17.08 -12.55 0.92
N GLN A 224 -17.92 -11.73 0.31
CA GLN A 224 -17.55 -10.78 -0.73
C GLN A 224 -16.47 -9.79 -0.28
N THR A 225 -16.51 -9.37 1.00
CA THR A 225 -15.46 -8.54 1.60
C THR A 225 -14.40 -9.38 2.30
N GLY A 226 -14.54 -10.70 2.47
CA GLY A 226 -13.62 -11.50 3.28
C GLY A 226 -13.77 -11.35 4.81
N LEU A 227 -14.73 -10.56 5.29
CA LEU A 227 -15.01 -10.32 6.71
C LEU A 227 -16.44 -10.70 7.10
N GLY A 228 -16.70 -10.78 8.42
CA GLY A 228 -18.04 -10.92 8.99
C GLY A 228 -18.92 -9.69 8.76
N ARG A 229 -20.23 -9.80 9.06
CA ARG A 229 -21.18 -8.68 8.96
C ARG A 229 -21.01 -7.65 10.09
N ASP A 230 -20.38 -8.10 11.16
CA ASP A 230 -20.00 -7.35 12.36
C ASP A 230 -18.72 -6.53 12.19
N ALA A 231 -17.96 -6.77 11.11
CA ALA A 231 -16.74 -6.03 10.87
C ALA A 231 -17.05 -4.62 10.35
N PRO A 232 -16.33 -3.58 10.83
CA PRO A 232 -16.53 -2.22 10.36
C PRO A 232 -16.24 -2.11 8.86
N GLU A 233 -17.03 -1.28 8.17
CA GLU A 233 -16.68 -0.86 6.82
C GLU A 233 -15.40 -0.02 6.92
N ILE A 234 -14.38 -0.38 6.14
CA ILE A 234 -13.11 0.35 6.14
C ILE A 234 -13.37 1.75 5.57
N VAL A 235 -13.36 2.75 6.45
CA VAL A 235 -13.49 4.17 6.10
C VAL A 235 -12.25 4.63 5.37
#